data_AF-A0A7S0Z9J4-F1
#
_entry.id   AF-A0A7S0Z9J4-F1
#
_cell.length_a   1.000
_cell.length_b   1.000
_cell.length_c   1.000
_cell.angle_alpha   90.00
_cell.angle_beta   90.00
_cell.angle_gamma   90.00
#
_symmetry.space_group_name_H-M   'P 1'
#
loop_
_entity.id
_entity.type
_entity.pdbx_description
1 polymer ?
#
loop_
_entity_poly.entity_id
_entity_poly.type
_entity_poly.pdbx_seq_one_letter_code
_entity_poly.pdbx_strand_id
1 'polypeptide(L)'
;DIEVITLERVGFHLKNFDMAIIFRDFNREVHRIDQIPSQYLDNIKQWLTTLDVKYYEGKANLNWKPLLRQIKEDPDGWLEAGGWEFLNNEASDGEDEEDEEMSEFEPSE
;
A
#
# COMPACT_ATOMS: atom_id res chain seq x y z
N ASP A 1 13.77 -15.20 2.19
CA ASP A 1 12.37 -15.44 2.62
C ASP A 1 11.43 -14.26 2.46
N ILE A 2 11.90 -13.02 2.34
CA ILE A 2 11.03 -11.86 2.05
C ILE A 2 10.69 -11.86 0.55
N GLU A 3 9.43 -11.58 0.24
CA GLU A 3 8.93 -11.37 -1.12
C GLU A 3 8.97 -9.88 -1.46
N VAL A 4 8.30 -9.06 -0.64
CA VAL A 4 8.19 -7.62 -0.84
C VAL A 4 7.95 -6.92 0.49
N ILE A 5 8.35 -5.66 0.59
CA ILE A 5 8.01 -4.78 1.72
C ILE A 5 7.12 -3.64 1.23
N THR A 6 6.12 -3.26 2.01
CA THR A 6 5.34 -2.04 1.75
C THR A 6 5.51 -1.05 2.90
N LEU A 7 5.78 0.19 2.53
CA LEU A 7 5.83 1.34 3.43
C LEU A 7 4.45 2.01 3.33
N GLU A 8 3.60 1.78 4.33
CA GLU A 8 2.22 2.23 4.36
C GLU A 8 2.11 3.55 5.12
N ARG A 9 1.08 4.35 4.82
CA ARG A 9 0.88 5.69 5.42
C ARG A 9 2.09 6.61 5.25
N VAL A 10 2.75 6.54 4.10
CA VAL A 10 3.80 7.49 3.73
C VAL A 10 3.15 8.76 3.19
N GLY A 11 3.45 9.90 3.81
CA GLY A 11 2.92 11.20 3.38
C GLY A 11 3.64 12.37 4.03
N PHE A 12 3.70 13.50 3.33
CA PHE A 12 4.50 14.67 3.74
C PHE A 12 4.11 15.23 5.12
N HIS A 13 2.83 15.15 5.50
CA HIS A 13 2.32 15.66 6.78
C HIS A 13 2.25 14.60 7.90
N LEU A 14 2.63 13.35 7.61
CA LEU A 14 2.52 12.25 8.57
C LEU A 14 3.79 12.12 9.41
N LYS A 15 3.60 12.07 10.73
CA LYS A 15 4.72 11.92 11.70
C LYS A 15 5.26 10.50 11.72
N ASN A 16 4.44 9.53 11.37
CA ASN A 16 4.77 8.13 11.39
C ASN A 16 4.24 7.44 10.13
N PHE A 17 4.90 6.36 9.74
CA PHE A 17 4.47 5.43 8.70
C PHE A 17 4.50 4.00 9.26
N ASP A 18 3.95 3.04 8.53
CA ASP A 18 4.00 1.62 8.88
C ASP A 18 4.80 0.84 7.86
N MET A 19 5.30 -0.32 8.27
CA MET A 19 5.97 -1.26 7.38
C MET A 19 5.28 -2.61 7.46
N ALA A 20 4.88 -3.15 6.31
CA ALA A 20 4.41 -4.52 6.18
C ALA A 20 5.43 -5.35 5.40
N ILE A 21 5.82 -6.48 5.98
CA ILE A 21 6.80 -7.41 5.43
C ILE A 21 6.05 -8.66 4.95
N ILE A 22 6.02 -8.85 3.64
CA ILE A 22 5.38 -9.98 2.99
C ILE A 22 6.45 -11.03 2.70
N PHE A 23 6.18 -12.28 3.09
CA PHE A 23 7.10 -13.40 2.88
C PHE A 23 6.74 -14.14 1.59
N ARG A 24 7.73 -14.84 1.01
CA ARG A 24 7.52 -15.70 -0.17
C ARG A 24 6.52 -16.83 0.09
N ASP A 25 6.43 -17.28 1.33
CA ASP A 25 5.37 -18.18 1.77
C ASP A 25 4.13 -17.38 2.17
N PHE A 26 3.14 -17.32 1.28
CA PHE A 26 1.86 -16.62 1.52
C PHE A 26 0.94 -17.33 2.55
N ASN A 27 1.38 -18.44 3.14
CA ASN A 27 0.72 -19.00 4.33
C ASN A 27 1.21 -18.35 5.63
N ARG A 28 2.36 -17.70 5.59
CA ARG A 28 2.88 -16.93 6.71
C ARG A 28 2.16 -15.58 6.79
N GLU A 29 1.79 -15.20 8.01
CA GLU A 29 1.20 -13.88 8.26
C GLU A 29 2.20 -12.76 7.96
N VAL A 30 1.68 -11.65 7.43
CA VAL A 30 2.47 -10.43 7.20
C VAL A 30 2.98 -9.90 8.53
N HIS A 31 4.27 -9.61 8.59
CA HIS A 31 4.85 -9.00 9.78
C HIS A 31 4.73 -7.49 9.67
N ARG A 32 4.04 -6.87 10.63
CA ARG A 32 3.83 -5.43 10.68
C ARG A 32 4.70 -4.77 11.73
N ILE A 33 5.24 -3.61 11.39
CA ILE A 33 5.89 -2.68 12.30
C ILE A 33 5.18 -1.34 12.14
N ASP A 34 4.35 -0.99 13.12
CA ASP A 34 3.53 0.21 13.06
C ASP A 34 4.19 1.40 13.77
N GLN A 35 3.77 2.61 13.39
CA GLN A 35 4.16 3.88 14.00
C GLN A 35 5.67 4.16 13.98
N ILE A 36 6.34 3.84 12.86
CA ILE A 36 7.75 4.17 12.65
C ILE A 36 7.87 5.69 12.42
N PRO A 37 8.70 6.42 13.19
CA PRO A 37 8.89 7.86 12.97
C PRO A 37 9.39 8.16 11.55
N SER A 38 8.75 9.12 10.87
CA SER A 38 9.03 9.45 9.46
C SER A 38 10.46 9.91 9.20
N GLN A 39 11.17 10.41 10.21
CA GLN A 39 12.61 10.72 10.11
C GLN A 39 13.49 9.50 9.74
N TYR A 40 13.00 8.27 9.92
CA TYR A 40 13.73 7.05 9.56
C TYR A 40 13.39 6.52 8.16
N LEU A 41 12.43 7.13 7.47
CA LEU A 41 11.91 6.65 6.19
C LEU A 41 13.03 6.49 5.14
N ASP A 42 13.81 7.55 4.90
CA ASP A 42 14.86 7.54 3.88
C ASP A 42 15.98 6.55 4.21
N ASN A 43 16.36 6.47 5.50
CA ASN A 43 17.36 5.51 5.96
C ASN A 43 16.89 4.06 5.75
N ILE A 44 15.61 3.79 6.01
CA ILE A 44 15.00 2.48 5.79
C ILE A 44 14.98 2.16 4.29
N LYS A 45 14.55 3.09 3.43
CA LYS A 45 14.57 2.90 1.97
C LYS A 45 15.97 2.57 1.47
N GLN A 46 16.97 3.34 1.88
CA GLN A 46 18.37 3.10 1.49
C GLN A 46 18.86 1.72 1.97
N TRP A 47 18.49 1.32 3.19
CA TRP A 47 18.83 -0.01 3.71
C TRP A 47 18.18 -1.13 2.90
N LEU A 48 16.89 -1.00 2.55
CA LEU A 48 16.19 -1.96 1.70
C LEU A 48 16.82 -2.06 0.31
N THR A 49 17.19 -0.93 -0.31
CA THR A 49 17.93 -0.92 -1.59
C THR A 49 19.28 -1.62 -1.47
N THR A 50 20.00 -1.41 -0.36
CA THR A 50 21.30 -2.06 -0.12
C THR A 50 21.17 -3.58 0.03
N LEU A 51 20.02 -4.04 0.53
CA LEU A 51 19.69 -5.46 0.67
C LEU A 51 19.05 -6.07 -0.59
N ASP A 52 18.89 -5.29 -1.67
CA ASP A 52 18.17 -5.71 -2.89
C ASP A 52 16.74 -6.22 -2.60
N VAL A 53 16.07 -5.59 -1.64
CA VAL A 53 14.68 -5.91 -1.28
C VAL A 53 13.75 -4.96 -2.02
N LYS A 54 12.87 -5.53 -2.85
CA LYS A 54 11.81 -4.76 -3.52
C LYS A 54 10.87 -4.16 -2.47
N TYR A 55 10.59 -2.87 -2.58
CA TYR A 55 9.63 -2.19 -1.72
C TYR A 55 8.72 -1.25 -2.50
N TYR A 56 7.55 -0.98 -1.92
CA TYR A 56 6.55 -0.04 -2.42
C TYR A 56 6.15 0.96 -1.34
N GLU A 57 5.56 2.08 -1.75
CA GLU A 57 5.07 3.13 -0.86
C GLU A 57 3.58 3.38 -1.12
N GLY A 58 2.80 3.50 -0.06
CA GLY A 58 1.36 3.76 -0.14
C GLY A 58 0.88 4.74 0.93
N LYS A 59 -0.21 5.45 0.64
CA LYS A 59 -0.84 6.40 1.56
C LYS A 59 -1.76 5.72 2.58
N ALA A 60 -2.21 4.51 2.29
CA ALA A 60 -3.15 3.74 3.10
C ALA A 60 -2.54 2.44 3.63
N ASN A 61 -3.19 1.85 4.64
CA ASN A 61 -2.88 0.50 5.12
C ASN A 61 -3.70 -0.52 4.34
N LEU A 62 -3.06 -1.58 3.86
CA LEU A 62 -3.74 -2.64 3.14
C LEU A 62 -4.25 -3.74 4.06
N ASN A 63 -5.36 -4.35 3.67
CA ASN A 63 -5.86 -5.55 4.31
C ASN A 63 -5.17 -6.78 3.71
N TRP A 64 -3.98 -7.09 4.24
CA TRP A 64 -3.11 -8.15 3.70
C TRP A 64 -3.71 -9.56 3.77
N LYS A 65 -4.51 -9.86 4.79
CA LYS A 65 -5.07 -11.20 4.98
C LYS A 65 -6.01 -11.65 3.85
N PRO A 66 -7.04 -10.87 3.46
CA PRO A 66 -7.86 -11.20 2.30
C PRO A 66 -7.09 -11.11 0.99
N LEU A 67 -6.18 -10.14 0.84
CA LEU A 67 -5.37 -10.01 -0.38
C LEU A 67 -4.50 -11.25 -0.63
N LEU A 68 -3.70 -11.67 0.36
CA LEU A 68 -2.87 -12.88 0.24
C LEU A 68 -3.72 -14.14 0.05
N ARG A 69 -4.96 -14.17 0.55
CA ARG A 69 -5.88 -15.27 0.28
C ARG A 69 -6.26 -15.31 -1.20
N GLN A 70 -6.63 -14.18 -1.79
CA GLN A 70 -6.98 -14.10 -3.21
C GLN A 70 -5.80 -14.50 -4.11
N ILE A 71 -4.60 -14.02 -3.80
CA ILE A 71 -3.37 -14.38 -4.54
C ILE A 71 -3.12 -15.90 -4.48
N LYS A 72 -3.41 -16.55 -3.36
CA LYS A 72 -3.28 -18.01 -3.23
C LYS A 72 -4.39 -18.78 -3.96
N GLU A 73 -5.58 -18.21 -4.08
CA GLU A 73 -6.71 -18.84 -4.77
C GLU A 73 -6.53 -18.78 -6.30
N ASP A 74 -5.91 -17.72 -6.84
CA ASP A 74 -5.63 -17.56 -8.27
C ASP A 74 -4.30 -16.82 -8.53
N PRO A 75 -3.15 -17.51 -8.44
CA PRO A 75 -1.83 -16.89 -8.61
C PRO A 75 -1.54 -16.49 -10.06
N ASP A 76 -2.05 -17.25 -11.04
CA ASP A 76 -1.85 -16.97 -12.47
C ASP A 76 -2.62 -15.70 -12.86
N GLY A 77 -3.91 -15.62 -12.48
CA GLY A 77 -4.73 -14.43 -12.72
C GLY A 77 -4.18 -13.18 -12.02
N TRP A 78 -3.63 -13.33 -10.81
CA TRP A 78 -2.95 -12.22 -10.12
C TRP A 78 -1.70 -11.74 -10.87
N LEU A 79 -0.89 -12.67 -11.41
CA LEU A 79 0.29 -12.31 -12.19
C LEU A 79 -0.08 -11.63 -13.52
N GLU A 80 -1.10 -12.13 -14.22
CA GLU A 80 -1.64 -11.53 -15.45
C GLU A 80 -2.23 -10.12 -15.20
N ALA A 81 -2.79 -9.88 -14.01
CA ALA A 81 -3.29 -8.57 -13.59
C ALA A 81 -2.19 -7.56 -13.21
N GLY A 82 -0.92 -7.90 -13.37
CA GLY A 82 0.22 -7.01 -13.07
C GLY A 82 0.83 -7.24 -11.69
N GLY A 83 0.41 -8.28 -10.96
CA GLY A 83 1.06 -8.72 -9.74
C GLY A 83 1.13 -7.64 -8.65
N TRP A 84 2.34 -7.23 -8.27
CA TRP A 84 2.57 -6.21 -7.25
C TRP A 84 2.45 -4.76 -7.75
N GLU A 85 2.26 -4.54 -9.06
CA GLU A 85 2.27 -3.17 -9.63
C GLU A 85 1.11 -2.29 -9.14
N PHE A 86 0.00 -2.88 -8.67
CA PHE A 86 -1.08 -2.09 -8.07
C PHE A 86 -0.61 -1.29 -6.84
N LEU A 87 0.43 -1.75 -6.15
CA LEU A 87 1.03 -1.04 -5.01
C LEU A 87 1.72 0.27 -5.44
N ASN A 88 2.10 0.42 -6.71
CA ASN A 88 2.58 1.70 -7.25
C ASN A 88 1.42 2.67 -7.54
N ASN A 89 0.24 2.16 -7.92
CA ASN A 89 -0.89 3.01 -8.33
C ASN A 89 -1.56 3.72 -7.15
N GLU A 90 -1.55 3.14 -5.94
CA GLU A 90 -2.03 3.83 -4.72
C GLU A 90 -1.14 5.02 -4.28
N ALA A 91 0.04 5.21 -4.89
CA ALA A 91 0.82 6.42 -4.68
C ALA A 91 0.23 7.63 -5.45
N SER A 92 -0.51 7.40 -6.54
CA SER A 92 -0.95 8.44 -7.49
C SER A 92 -2.37 8.96 -7.28
N ASP A 93 -3.33 8.17 -6.78
CA ASP A 93 -4.71 8.67 -6.62
C ASP A 93 -4.95 9.26 -5.22
N GLY A 94 -4.71 10.56 -5.12
CA GLY A 94 -5.21 11.41 -4.04
C GLY A 94 -5.95 12.63 -4.56
N GLU A 95 -6.56 12.53 -5.75
CA GLU A 95 -7.52 13.51 -6.29
C GLU A 95 -8.77 12.75 -6.77
N ASP A 96 -9.52 12.17 -5.84
CA ASP A 96 -10.97 12.08 -6.01
C ASP A 96 -11.58 13.05 -4.98
N GLU A 97 -11.57 14.32 -5.36
CA GLU A 97 -12.60 15.28 -4.97
C GLU A 97 -13.93 14.78 -5.52
N GLU A 98 -14.60 13.87 -4.81
CA GLU A 98 -16.06 13.78 -4.93
C GLU A 98 -16.67 14.86 -4.02
N ASP A 99 -16.67 16.08 -4.57
CA ASP A 99 -17.57 17.16 -4.18
C ASP A 99 -18.99 16.59 -4.05
N GLU A 100 -19.52 16.58 -2.82
CA GLU A 100 -20.95 16.43 -2.55
C GLU A 100 -21.70 17.69 -3.04
N GLU A 101 -21.71 17.94 -4.34
CA GLU A 101 -22.61 18.91 -4.99
C GLU A 101 -23.97 18.25 -5.22
N MET A 102 -24.79 18.15 -4.15
CA MET A 102 -26.20 17.81 -4.31
C MET A 102 -27.10 18.70 -3.45
N SER A 103 -27.57 19.81 -4.04
CA SER A 103 -28.97 20.29 -3.95
C SER A 103 -29.08 21.78 -4.34
N GLU A 104 -28.99 22.10 -5.64
CA GLU A 104 -29.66 23.29 -6.17
C GLU A 104 -30.88 22.82 -6.97
N PHE A 105 -32.02 22.69 -6.27
CA PHE A 105 -33.33 22.50 -6.90
C PHE A 105 -33.91 23.89 -7.16
N GLU A 106 -33.86 24.35 -8.42
CA GLU A 106 -34.55 25.55 -8.86
C GLU A 106 -36.09 25.37 -8.78
N PRO A 107 -36.84 26.35 -8.27
CA PRO A 107 -38.30 26.31 -8.27
C PRO A 107 -38.83 26.52 -9.70
N SER A 108 -39.74 25.66 -10.15
CA SER A 108 -40.51 25.87 -11.38
C SER A 108 -41.86 26.52 -11.05
N GLU A 109 -42.08 27.73 -11.60
CA GLU A 109 -43.32 28.56 -11.66
C GLU A 109 -44.05 28.98 -10.37
#